data_AF-A0A936TEN7-F1
#
_entry.id   AF-A0A936TEN7-F1
#
_cell.length_a   1.000
_cell.length_b   1.000
_cell.length_c   1.000
_cell.angle_alpha   90.00
_cell.angle_beta   90.00
_cell.angle_gamma   90.00
#
_symmetry.space_group_name_H-M   'P 1'
#
loop_
_entity.id
_entity.type
_entity.pdbx_description
1 polymer ?
#
loop_
_entity_poly.entity_id
_entity_poly.type
_entity_poly.pdbx_seq_one_letter_code
_entity_poly.pdbx_strand_id
1 'polypeptide(L)'
;MNAESFSTAEPPTDADPDAAAVHAEATRSLRTVPLDLAERRALLEGEVRSVYRSTAAALAVPLILVSLLVGIFVGWMLGLALLVVSIALVVALVAWRRSGAVTAALNALGARRLRAGENPRYANLIEGLAMSSGVAEPRLYVVDDPRANAATVALGDDACVVVTSGLLDAADRMRLEAVLAQQVAHLAGGDAQAATAAHAFRTSVGWRYELDRLLPARREELCDLNALEFTRYPPGLISALELIAEMGPAGSDGDPAVSHLWMAAPDEFQVNNAAQVTIARRLALLNEL
;
A
#
# COMPACT_ATOMS: atom_id res chain seq x y z
N MET A 1 59.92 1.77 -6.92
CA MET A 1 59.27 2.63 -5.90
C MET A 1 58.78 3.87 -6.62
N ASN A 2 57.46 3.98 -6.77
CA ASN A 2 56.69 5.23 -6.94
C ASN A 2 55.23 4.82 -6.70
N ALA A 3 54.72 5.19 -5.52
CA ALA A 3 53.33 4.96 -5.12
C ALA A 3 52.61 6.30 -5.23
N GLU A 4 51.55 6.34 -6.03
CA GLU A 4 50.63 7.47 -6.13
C GLU A 4 49.73 7.51 -4.89
N SER A 5 49.62 8.70 -4.30
CA SER A 5 48.85 9.00 -3.09
C SER A 5 47.36 9.15 -3.41
N PHE A 6 46.52 8.26 -2.88
CA PHE A 6 45.07 8.49 -2.81
C PHE A 6 44.74 9.38 -1.60
N SER A 7 44.13 10.52 -1.89
CA SER A 7 43.55 11.45 -0.92
C SER A 7 42.30 10.84 -0.28
N THR A 8 42.31 10.68 1.04
CA THR A 8 41.13 10.33 1.83
C THR A 8 40.31 11.59 2.07
N ALA A 9 39.19 11.75 1.37
CA ALA A 9 38.19 12.74 1.72
C ALA A 9 37.50 12.30 3.03
N GLU A 10 37.55 13.17 4.05
CA GLU A 10 36.75 13.03 5.27
C GLU A 10 35.25 13.02 4.94
N PRO A 11 34.43 12.23 5.65
CA PRO A 11 32.98 12.29 5.49
C PRO A 11 32.43 13.61 6.05
N PRO A 12 31.37 14.19 5.46
CA PRO A 12 30.77 15.43 5.93
C PRO A 12 30.23 15.25 7.36
N THR A 13 30.76 16.06 8.27
CA THR A 13 30.46 16.07 9.70
C THR A 13 29.43 17.17 9.97
N ASP A 14 28.15 16.93 9.64
CA ASP A 14 27.02 17.78 10.07
C ASP A 14 25.66 17.11 9.78
N ALA A 15 25.53 15.82 10.08
CA ALA A 15 24.21 15.21 10.21
C ALA A 15 23.69 15.55 11.62
N ASP A 16 22.61 16.33 11.70
CA ASP A 16 21.92 16.65 12.95
C ASP A 16 21.71 15.36 13.77
N PRO A 17 22.29 15.24 14.97
CA PRO A 17 22.19 14.04 15.79
C PRO A 17 20.74 13.76 16.22
N ASP A 18 19.87 14.78 16.27
CA ASP A 18 18.44 14.59 16.52
C ASP A 18 17.73 14.07 15.27
N ALA A 19 18.12 14.48 14.06
CA ALA A 19 17.60 13.90 12.83
C ALA A 19 18.06 12.44 12.64
N ALA A 20 19.32 12.12 12.99
CA ALA A 20 19.84 10.76 12.97
C ALA A 20 19.20 9.89 14.07
N ALA A 21 18.90 10.45 15.24
CA ALA A 21 18.20 9.77 16.33
C ALA A 21 16.72 9.57 16.03
N VAL A 22 16.02 10.55 15.46
CA VAL A 22 14.62 10.44 14.99
C VAL A 22 14.52 9.46 13.83
N HIS A 23 15.49 9.47 12.90
CA HIS A 23 15.55 8.49 11.82
C HIS A 23 15.90 7.09 12.36
N ALA A 24 16.78 6.98 13.36
CA ALA A 24 17.08 5.71 14.03
C ALA A 24 15.92 5.21 14.91
N GLU A 25 15.13 6.09 15.51
CA GLU A 25 13.91 5.79 16.27
C GLU A 25 12.78 5.35 15.34
N ALA A 26 12.58 6.03 14.21
CA ALA A 26 11.69 5.62 13.13
C ALA A 26 12.15 4.29 12.50
N THR A 27 13.45 4.09 12.29
CA THR A 27 14.00 2.83 11.79
C THR A 27 13.92 1.70 12.83
N ARG A 28 13.97 2.04 14.14
CA ARG A 28 13.81 1.11 15.26
C ARG A 28 12.34 0.72 15.48
N SER A 29 11.39 1.63 15.26
CA SER A 29 9.94 1.32 15.32
C SER A 29 9.47 0.45 14.15
N LEU A 30 10.28 0.34 13.08
CA LEU A 30 10.01 -0.44 11.88
C LEU A 30 10.64 -1.86 11.89
N ARG A 31 11.30 -2.27 12.99
CA ARG A 31 11.78 -3.65 13.20
C ARG A 31 10.73 -4.61 13.77
N THR A 32 9.57 -4.14 14.17
CA THR A 32 8.56 -4.93 14.91
C THR A 32 7.20 -4.84 14.24
N VAL A 33 7.12 -5.04 12.92
CA VAL A 33 5.82 -5.40 12.34
C VAL A 33 5.51 -6.80 12.87
N PRO A 34 4.41 -6.98 13.63
CA PRO A 34 4.08 -8.28 14.19
C PRO A 34 3.87 -9.28 13.05
N LEU A 35 4.39 -10.50 13.25
CA LEU A 35 4.15 -11.61 12.33
C LEU A 35 2.67 -12.03 12.36
N ASP A 36 2.02 -11.86 13.52
CA ASP A 36 0.59 -12.12 13.67
C ASP A 36 -0.24 -11.15 12.82
N LEU A 37 -1.10 -11.73 11.97
CA LEU A 37 -1.94 -10.99 11.04
C LEU A 37 -2.94 -10.06 11.74
N ALA A 38 -3.49 -10.47 12.89
CA ALA A 38 -4.50 -9.69 13.59
C ALA A 38 -3.88 -8.47 14.28
N GLU A 39 -2.72 -8.65 14.92
CA GLU A 39 -1.95 -7.54 15.49
C GLU A 39 -1.52 -6.54 14.42
N ARG A 40 -1.00 -7.03 13.28
CA ARG A 40 -0.59 -6.18 12.15
C ARG A 40 -1.76 -5.39 11.59
N ARG A 41 -2.92 -6.05 11.41
CA ARG A 41 -4.14 -5.41 10.94
C ARG A 41 -4.59 -4.31 11.90
N ALA A 42 -4.63 -4.58 13.21
CA ALA A 42 -5.05 -3.61 14.21
C ALA A 42 -4.14 -2.37 14.22
N LEU A 43 -2.82 -2.57 14.09
CA LEU A 43 -1.83 -1.50 14.00
C LEU A 43 -2.09 -0.63 12.76
N LEU A 44 -2.17 -1.23 11.57
CA LEU A 44 -2.35 -0.50 10.32
C LEU A 44 -3.72 0.20 10.24
N GLU A 45 -4.78 -0.42 10.76
CA GLU A 45 -6.09 0.24 10.87
C GLU A 45 -6.05 1.47 11.79
N GLY A 46 -5.27 1.39 12.88
CA GLY A 46 -4.99 2.51 13.78
C GLY A 46 -4.24 3.64 13.07
N GLU A 47 -3.21 3.30 12.29
CA GLU A 47 -2.44 4.27 11.52
C GLU A 47 -3.30 4.95 10.47
N VAL A 48 -4.05 4.19 9.67
CA VAL A 48 -5.00 4.72 8.68
C VAL A 48 -5.98 5.68 9.35
N ARG A 49 -6.61 5.29 10.47
CA ARG A 49 -7.53 6.17 11.21
C ARG A 49 -6.84 7.46 11.67
N SER A 50 -5.60 7.36 12.10
CA SER A 50 -4.80 8.51 12.53
C SER A 50 -4.50 9.46 11.37
N VAL A 51 -4.18 8.96 10.16
CA VAL A 51 -4.01 9.77 8.94
C VAL A 51 -5.30 10.50 8.54
N TYR A 52 -6.44 9.82 8.58
CA TYR A 52 -7.73 10.46 8.31
C TYR A 52 -8.02 11.58 9.33
N ARG A 53 -7.68 11.38 10.61
CA ARG A 53 -7.85 12.38 11.68
C ARG A 53 -6.87 13.56 11.56
N SER A 54 -5.60 13.31 11.28
CA SER A 54 -4.58 14.36 11.09
C SER A 54 -4.94 15.25 9.91
N THR A 55 -5.37 14.64 8.80
CA THR A 55 -5.85 15.37 7.61
C THR A 55 -7.09 16.20 7.91
N ALA A 56 -8.07 15.63 8.63
CA ALA A 56 -9.27 16.37 9.03
C ALA A 56 -8.91 17.58 9.92
N ALA A 57 -7.99 17.42 10.87
CA ALA A 57 -7.53 18.49 11.73
C ALA A 57 -6.79 19.59 10.94
N ALA A 58 -5.89 19.21 10.03
CA ALA A 58 -5.15 20.14 9.18
C ALA A 58 -6.08 21.02 8.31
N LEU A 59 -7.21 20.48 7.86
CA LEU A 59 -8.23 21.22 7.11
C LEU A 59 -9.14 22.04 8.04
N ALA A 60 -9.53 21.50 9.20
CA ALA A 60 -10.47 22.14 10.12
C ALA A 60 -9.88 23.34 10.85
N VAL A 61 -8.65 23.24 11.37
CA VAL A 61 -8.02 24.31 12.17
C VAL A 61 -8.04 25.67 11.49
N PRO A 62 -7.56 25.85 10.23
CA PRO A 62 -7.59 27.16 9.59
C PRO A 62 -9.01 27.68 9.37
N LEU A 63 -9.96 26.81 8.99
CA LEU A 63 -11.35 27.21 8.76
C LEU A 63 -12.05 27.64 10.06
N ILE A 64 -11.76 26.94 11.17
CA ILE A 64 -12.24 27.30 12.51
C ILE A 64 -11.65 28.65 12.92
N LEU A 65 -10.34 28.87 12.76
CA LEU A 65 -9.69 30.14 13.08
C LEU A 65 -10.31 31.31 12.30
N VAL A 66 -10.52 31.14 10.99
CA VAL A 66 -11.18 32.16 10.15
C VAL A 66 -12.60 32.42 10.63
N SER A 67 -13.38 31.39 10.93
CA SER A 67 -14.76 31.52 11.42
C SER A 67 -14.82 32.28 12.75
N LEU A 68 -13.88 32.01 13.66
CA LEU A 68 -13.75 32.71 14.94
C LEU A 68 -13.37 34.18 14.75
N LEU A 69 -12.41 34.48 13.87
CA LEU A 69 -12.01 35.86 13.54
C LEU A 69 -13.19 36.66 12.98
N VAL A 70 -13.97 36.08 12.06
CA VAL A 70 -15.20 36.71 11.55
C VAL A 70 -16.21 36.94 12.67
N GLY A 71 -16.34 35.98 13.59
CA GLY A 71 -17.19 36.10 14.79
C GLY A 71 -16.82 37.30 15.67
N ILE A 72 -15.52 37.57 15.84
CA ILE A 72 -15.00 38.66 16.67
C ILE A 72 -15.14 40.02 15.98
N PHE A 73 -14.74 40.13 14.70
CA PHE A 73 -14.60 41.41 14.02
C PHE A 73 -15.85 41.86 13.24
N VAL A 74 -16.68 40.92 12.79
CA VAL A 74 -17.86 41.21 11.94
C VAL A 74 -19.16 40.96 12.70
N GLY A 75 -19.24 39.83 13.42
CA GLY A 75 -20.38 39.52 14.28
C GLY A 75 -20.51 38.03 14.59
N TRP A 76 -20.89 37.74 15.84
CA TRP A 76 -20.90 36.38 16.38
C TRP A 76 -21.83 35.41 15.65
N MET A 77 -22.99 35.87 15.15
CA MET A 77 -23.91 35.01 14.39
C MET A 77 -23.31 34.56 13.05
N LEU A 78 -22.61 35.46 12.34
CA LEU A 78 -21.94 35.12 11.09
C LEU A 78 -20.75 34.18 11.34
N GLY A 79 -19.96 34.43 12.38
CA GLY A 79 -18.86 33.55 12.78
C GLY A 79 -19.36 32.14 13.15
N LEU A 80 -20.47 32.04 13.89
CA LEU A 80 -21.09 30.75 14.23
C LEU A 80 -21.60 30.01 12.99
N ALA A 81 -22.27 30.71 12.07
CA ALA A 81 -22.74 30.12 10.82
C ALA A 81 -21.56 29.57 9.99
N LEU A 82 -20.48 30.34 9.84
CA LEU A 82 -19.27 29.90 9.15
C LEU A 82 -18.60 28.71 9.84
N LEU A 83 -18.58 28.68 11.18
CA LEU A 83 -18.01 27.58 11.94
C LEU A 83 -18.76 26.26 11.65
N VAL A 84 -20.10 26.29 11.71
CA VAL A 84 -20.94 25.12 11.43
C VAL A 84 -20.72 24.64 9.99
N VAL A 85 -20.72 25.56 9.02
CA VAL A 85 -20.48 25.23 7.61
C VAL A 85 -19.08 24.66 7.40
N SER A 86 -18.07 25.23 8.05
CA SER A 86 -16.67 24.76 7.97
C SER A 86 -16.51 23.34 8.48
N ILE A 87 -17.08 23.03 9.65
CA ILE A 87 -17.04 21.68 10.24
C ILE A 87 -17.77 20.70 9.31
N ALA A 88 -18.97 21.05 8.84
CA ALA A 88 -19.73 20.22 7.92
C ALA A 88 -18.97 19.95 6.62
N LEU A 89 -18.31 20.97 6.06
CA LEU A 89 -17.50 20.86 4.85
C LEU A 89 -16.32 19.89 5.03
N VAL A 90 -15.57 20.01 6.14
CA VAL A 90 -14.44 19.11 6.41
C VAL A 90 -14.89 17.67 6.58
N VAL A 91 -15.96 17.44 7.36
CA VAL A 91 -16.52 16.10 7.56
C VAL A 91 -16.98 15.51 6.23
N ALA A 92 -17.72 16.27 5.43
CA ALA A 92 -18.21 15.84 4.12
C ALA A 92 -17.05 15.52 3.16
N LEU A 93 -16.02 16.36 3.10
CA LEU A 93 -14.86 16.17 2.23
C LEU A 93 -14.06 14.91 2.62
N VAL A 94 -13.79 14.72 3.92
CA VAL A 94 -13.05 13.55 4.41
C VAL A 94 -13.86 12.26 4.18
N ALA A 95 -15.18 12.29 4.43
CA ALA A 95 -16.06 11.17 4.13
C ALA A 95 -16.08 10.83 2.64
N TRP A 96 -16.22 11.84 1.76
CA TRP A 96 -16.21 11.66 0.31
C TRP A 96 -14.90 11.03 -0.18
N ARG A 97 -13.74 11.51 0.30
CA ARG A 97 -12.43 10.91 -0.03
C ARG A 97 -12.33 9.46 0.42
N ARG A 98 -12.80 9.15 1.63
CA ARG A 98 -12.81 7.78 2.16
C ARG A 98 -13.67 6.87 1.28
N SER A 99 -14.90 7.27 0.97
CA SER A 99 -15.81 6.49 0.14
C SER A 99 -15.30 6.29 -1.29
N GLY A 100 -14.59 7.26 -1.84
CA GLY A 100 -14.03 7.20 -3.19
C GLY A 100 -12.70 6.45 -3.31
N ALA A 101 -12.00 6.15 -2.20
CA ALA A 101 -10.61 5.69 -2.22
C ALA A 101 -10.39 4.38 -3.00
N VAL A 102 -11.20 3.35 -2.76
CA VAL A 102 -11.12 2.05 -3.47
C VAL A 102 -11.40 2.25 -4.95
N THR A 103 -12.46 3.00 -5.28
CA THR A 103 -12.83 3.28 -6.68
C THR A 103 -11.74 4.07 -7.40
N ALA A 104 -11.14 5.07 -6.74
CA ALA A 104 -10.04 5.85 -7.29
C ALA A 104 -8.81 4.98 -7.58
N ALA A 105 -8.44 4.10 -6.64
CA ALA A 105 -7.34 3.16 -6.82
C ALA A 105 -7.61 2.18 -7.98
N LEU A 106 -8.79 1.57 -8.06
CA LEU A 106 -9.17 0.68 -9.16
C LEU A 106 -9.14 1.37 -10.52
N ASN A 107 -9.64 2.61 -10.60
CA ASN A 107 -9.60 3.41 -11.82
C ASN A 107 -8.16 3.75 -12.23
N ALA A 108 -7.31 4.10 -11.26
CA ALA A 108 -5.90 4.40 -11.51
C ALA A 108 -5.11 3.14 -11.96
N LEU A 109 -5.52 1.96 -11.51
CA LEU A 109 -5.00 0.67 -11.99
C LEU A 109 -5.53 0.27 -13.38
N GLY A 110 -6.57 0.95 -13.90
CA GLY A 110 -7.26 0.52 -15.13
C GLY A 110 -8.03 -0.79 -14.96
N ALA A 111 -8.45 -1.10 -13.72
CA ALA A 111 -9.04 -2.38 -13.38
C ALA A 111 -10.53 -2.43 -13.77
N ARG A 112 -10.93 -3.49 -14.48
CA ARG A 112 -12.34 -3.80 -14.78
C ARG A 112 -12.83 -4.95 -13.92
N ARG A 113 -14.09 -4.91 -13.50
CA ARG A 113 -14.68 -5.98 -12.69
C ARG A 113 -14.73 -7.29 -13.49
N LEU A 114 -14.33 -8.40 -12.88
CA LEU A 114 -14.44 -9.73 -13.46
C LEU A 114 -15.93 -10.11 -13.58
N ARG A 115 -16.36 -10.57 -14.76
CA ARG A 115 -17.75 -11.03 -14.95
C ARG A 115 -17.91 -12.44 -14.38
N ALA A 116 -19.13 -12.77 -13.95
CA ALA A 116 -19.45 -14.11 -13.48
C ALA A 116 -19.16 -15.14 -14.58
N GLY A 117 -18.40 -16.18 -14.24
CA GLY A 117 -18.00 -17.24 -15.16
C GLY A 117 -16.86 -16.87 -16.13
N GLU A 118 -16.34 -15.65 -16.12
CA GLU A 118 -15.26 -15.22 -17.02
C GLU A 118 -13.95 -15.96 -16.74
N ASN A 119 -13.58 -16.12 -15.47
CA ASN A 119 -12.43 -16.92 -15.06
C ASN A 119 -12.74 -17.72 -13.79
N PRO A 120 -13.34 -18.93 -13.92
CA PRO A 120 -13.70 -19.77 -12.78
C PRO A 120 -12.47 -20.22 -11.98
N ARG A 121 -11.31 -20.39 -12.63
CA ARG A 121 -10.06 -20.76 -11.95
C ARG A 121 -9.64 -19.69 -10.96
N TYR A 122 -9.66 -18.42 -11.36
CA TYR A 122 -9.34 -17.30 -10.49
C TYR A 122 -10.34 -17.18 -9.33
N ALA A 123 -11.65 -17.24 -9.62
CA ALA A 123 -12.68 -17.14 -8.60
C ALA A 123 -12.60 -18.25 -7.54
N ASN A 124 -12.48 -19.50 -7.96
CA ASN A 124 -12.42 -20.65 -7.06
C ASN A 124 -11.19 -20.63 -6.15
N LEU A 125 -10.04 -20.17 -6.67
CA LEU A 125 -8.82 -20.03 -5.86
C LEU A 125 -8.98 -18.96 -4.78
N ILE A 126 -9.54 -17.80 -5.12
CA ILE A 126 -9.82 -16.76 -4.13
C ILE A 126 -10.83 -17.22 -3.09
N GLU A 127 -11.91 -17.88 -3.51
CA GLU A 127 -12.91 -18.41 -2.59
C GLU A 127 -12.27 -19.35 -1.56
N GLY A 128 -11.46 -20.31 -2.02
CA GLY A 128 -10.73 -21.25 -1.15
C GLY A 128 -9.77 -20.55 -0.20
N LEU A 129 -8.98 -19.60 -0.71
CA LEU A 129 -8.03 -18.84 0.09
C LEU A 129 -8.74 -17.98 1.15
N ALA A 130 -9.77 -17.22 0.75
CA ALA A 130 -10.56 -16.38 1.65
C ALA A 130 -11.22 -17.19 2.79
N MET A 131 -11.77 -18.37 2.46
CA MET A 131 -12.29 -19.30 3.47
C MET A 131 -11.21 -19.77 4.44
N SER A 132 -10.03 -20.14 3.93
CA SER A 132 -8.94 -20.67 4.75
C SER A 132 -8.26 -19.60 5.63
N SER A 133 -8.21 -18.35 5.16
CA SER A 133 -7.55 -17.24 5.82
C SER A 133 -8.49 -16.39 6.69
N GLY A 134 -9.81 -16.66 6.66
CA GLY A 134 -10.81 -15.90 7.41
C GLY A 134 -11.07 -14.48 6.88
N VAL A 135 -10.69 -14.20 5.64
CA VAL A 135 -10.93 -12.90 5.00
C VAL A 135 -12.28 -12.94 4.28
N ALA A 136 -13.07 -11.86 4.36
CA ALA A 136 -14.31 -11.76 3.58
C ALA A 136 -14.00 -11.85 2.08
N GLU A 137 -14.84 -12.56 1.32
CA GLU A 137 -14.60 -12.80 -0.10
C GLU A 137 -14.43 -11.48 -0.87
N PRO A 138 -13.24 -11.21 -1.44
CA PRO A 138 -12.97 -9.94 -2.11
C PRO A 138 -13.56 -9.90 -3.51
N ARG A 139 -13.89 -8.69 -3.97
CA ARG A 139 -14.35 -8.47 -5.35
C ARG A 139 -13.19 -8.66 -6.32
N LEU A 140 -13.47 -9.35 -7.43
CA LEU A 140 -12.44 -9.72 -8.41
C LEU A 140 -12.41 -8.74 -9.57
N TYR A 141 -11.20 -8.33 -9.94
CA TYR A 141 -10.94 -7.42 -11.03
C TYR A 141 -9.81 -7.93 -11.93
N VAL A 142 -9.86 -7.53 -13.19
CA VAL A 142 -8.85 -7.83 -14.19
C VAL A 142 -8.32 -6.53 -14.78
N VAL A 143 -7.02 -6.49 -15.07
CA VAL A 143 -6.38 -5.45 -15.88
C VAL A 143 -5.91 -6.09 -17.17
N ASP A 144 -6.31 -5.52 -18.30
CA ASP A 144 -5.90 -6.01 -19.63
C ASP A 144 -4.46 -5.53 -19.92
N ASP A 145 -3.48 -6.25 -19.38
CA ASP A 145 -2.03 -6.04 -19.54
C ASP A 145 -1.38 -7.41 -19.86
N PRO A 146 -0.55 -7.53 -20.92
CA PRO A 146 0.11 -8.79 -21.29
C PRO A 146 1.20 -9.23 -20.30
N ARG A 147 1.63 -8.37 -19.38
CA ARG A 147 2.61 -8.68 -18.33
C ARG A 147 1.97 -9.39 -17.16
N ALA A 148 2.79 -10.05 -16.34
CA ALA A 148 2.31 -10.75 -15.15
C ALA A 148 2.43 -9.87 -13.90
N ASN A 149 1.29 -9.59 -13.26
CA ASN A 149 1.22 -8.89 -11.98
C ASN A 149 -0.15 -9.08 -11.30
N ALA A 150 -0.20 -8.77 -10.01
CA ALA A 150 -1.41 -8.71 -9.21
C ALA A 150 -1.33 -7.56 -8.19
N ALA A 151 -2.48 -7.10 -7.72
CA ALA A 151 -2.59 -6.06 -6.70
C ALA A 151 -3.79 -6.34 -5.79
N THR A 152 -3.79 -5.71 -4.63
CA THR A 152 -4.97 -5.64 -3.76
C THR A 152 -5.29 -4.21 -3.39
N VAL A 153 -6.60 -3.94 -3.27
CA VAL A 153 -7.14 -2.65 -2.89
C VAL A 153 -8.19 -2.89 -1.83
N ALA A 154 -8.11 -2.19 -0.70
CA ALA A 154 -9.08 -2.34 0.37
C ALA A 154 -9.31 -1.05 1.16
N LEU A 155 -10.50 -0.86 1.72
CA LEU A 155 -10.75 0.15 2.74
C LEU A 155 -12.01 -0.17 3.55
N GLY A 156 -11.86 -0.41 4.85
CA GLY A 156 -12.97 -0.90 5.67
C GLY A 156 -13.39 -2.28 5.19
N ASP A 157 -14.68 -2.45 4.87
CA ASP A 157 -15.25 -3.73 4.44
C ASP A 157 -15.16 -3.96 2.92
N ASP A 158 -14.70 -2.96 2.17
CA ASP A 158 -14.53 -3.07 0.73
C ASP A 158 -13.13 -3.61 0.41
N ALA A 159 -13.04 -4.85 -0.05
CA ALA A 159 -11.81 -5.52 -0.44
C ALA A 159 -11.88 -6.01 -1.90
N CYS A 160 -10.80 -5.81 -2.64
CA CYS A 160 -10.68 -6.17 -4.05
C CYS A 160 -9.32 -6.81 -4.33
N VAL A 161 -9.32 -7.85 -5.17
CA VAL A 161 -8.11 -8.42 -5.76
C VAL A 161 -8.12 -8.12 -7.25
N VAL A 162 -6.98 -7.66 -7.76
CA VAL A 162 -6.78 -7.27 -9.15
C VAL A 162 -5.70 -8.16 -9.75
N VAL A 163 -5.96 -8.75 -10.90
CA VAL A 163 -5.01 -9.63 -11.60
C VAL A 163 -4.89 -9.21 -13.06
N THR A 164 -3.68 -9.18 -13.59
CA THR A 164 -3.44 -8.88 -15.00
C THR A 164 -3.84 -10.06 -15.91
N SER A 165 -4.26 -9.79 -17.14
CA SER A 165 -4.51 -10.83 -18.14
C SER A 165 -3.27 -11.70 -18.40
N GLY A 166 -2.08 -11.10 -18.45
CA GLY A 166 -0.83 -11.83 -18.65
C GLY A 166 -0.54 -12.84 -17.55
N LEU A 167 -0.81 -12.49 -16.28
CA LEU A 167 -0.68 -13.46 -15.18
C LEU A 167 -1.73 -14.57 -15.28
N LEU A 168 -2.98 -14.24 -15.65
CA LEU A 168 -4.02 -15.25 -15.83
C LEU A 168 -3.70 -16.20 -16.99
N ASP A 169 -3.06 -15.74 -18.06
CA ASP A 169 -2.77 -16.58 -19.22
C ASP A 169 -1.51 -17.44 -19.01
N ALA A 170 -0.47 -16.88 -18.37
CA ALA A 170 0.83 -17.54 -18.23
C ALA A 170 0.96 -18.41 -16.97
N ALA A 171 0.26 -18.08 -15.88
CA ALA A 171 0.36 -18.86 -14.65
C ALA A 171 -0.43 -20.16 -14.73
N ASP A 172 0.21 -21.25 -14.32
CA ASP A 172 -0.48 -22.47 -13.97
C ASP A 172 -1.25 -22.29 -12.65
N ARG A 173 -1.99 -23.33 -12.24
CA ARG A 173 -2.79 -23.26 -11.01
C ARG A 173 -1.94 -22.94 -9.79
N MET A 174 -0.76 -23.56 -9.68
CA MET A 174 0.11 -23.45 -8.51
C MET A 174 0.72 -22.05 -8.40
N ARG A 175 1.24 -21.48 -9.49
CA ARG A 175 1.77 -20.12 -9.51
C ARG A 175 0.69 -19.09 -9.23
N LEU A 176 -0.49 -19.27 -9.83
CA LEU A 176 -1.63 -18.37 -9.60
C LEU A 176 -2.08 -18.42 -8.12
N GLU A 177 -2.23 -19.62 -7.56
CA GLU A 177 -2.59 -19.80 -6.16
C GLU A 177 -1.57 -19.14 -5.21
N ALA A 178 -0.28 -19.26 -5.49
CA ALA A 178 0.77 -18.61 -4.69
C ALA A 178 0.68 -17.07 -4.73
N VAL A 179 0.49 -16.47 -5.91
CA VAL A 179 0.29 -15.01 -6.04
C VAL A 179 -0.96 -14.56 -5.28
N LEU A 180 -2.07 -15.29 -5.46
CA LEU A 180 -3.34 -14.95 -4.83
C LEU A 180 -3.26 -15.12 -3.31
N ALA A 181 -2.54 -16.11 -2.79
CA ALA A 181 -2.32 -16.28 -1.36
C ALA A 181 -1.59 -15.09 -0.74
N GLN A 182 -0.58 -14.55 -1.43
CA GLN A 182 0.09 -13.32 -0.99
C GLN A 182 -0.84 -12.10 -1.03
N GLN A 183 -1.66 -11.98 -2.07
CA GLN A 183 -2.67 -10.93 -2.14
C GLN A 183 -3.70 -11.04 -1.00
N VAL A 184 -4.12 -12.26 -0.64
CA VAL A 184 -4.97 -12.51 0.52
C VAL A 184 -4.25 -12.19 1.84
N ALA A 185 -2.94 -12.44 1.95
CA ALA A 185 -2.14 -12.04 3.10
C ALA A 185 -2.12 -10.51 3.29
N HIS A 186 -2.03 -9.73 2.21
CA HIS A 186 -2.16 -8.27 2.24
C HIS A 186 -3.53 -7.80 2.73
N LEU A 187 -4.61 -8.51 2.36
CA LEU A 187 -5.97 -8.23 2.86
C LEU A 187 -6.13 -8.61 4.34
N ALA A 188 -5.61 -9.76 4.74
CA ALA A 188 -5.67 -10.26 6.11
C ALA A 188 -4.90 -9.34 7.07
N GLY A 189 -3.68 -8.95 6.69
CA GLY A 189 -2.78 -8.12 7.50
C GLY A 189 -3.09 -6.62 7.49
N GLY A 190 -4.04 -6.17 6.66
CA GLY A 190 -4.42 -4.74 6.57
C GLY A 190 -3.51 -3.88 5.70
N ASP A 191 -2.50 -4.46 5.05
CA ASP A 191 -1.58 -3.75 4.15
C ASP A 191 -2.28 -3.16 2.94
N ALA A 192 -3.21 -3.90 2.34
CA ALA A 192 -4.03 -3.41 1.24
C ALA A 192 -4.82 -2.15 1.64
N GLN A 193 -5.28 -2.09 2.89
CA GLN A 193 -5.98 -0.93 3.42
C GLN A 193 -5.05 0.26 3.60
N ALA A 194 -3.86 0.04 4.17
CA ALA A 194 -2.88 1.08 4.35
C ALA A 194 -2.39 1.64 3.01
N ALA A 195 -2.15 0.77 2.02
CA ALA A 195 -1.72 1.13 0.68
C ALA A 195 -2.79 1.92 -0.11
N THR A 196 -4.06 1.54 0.03
CA THR A 196 -5.19 2.25 -0.59
C THR A 196 -5.41 3.61 0.07
N ALA A 197 -5.32 3.69 1.41
CA ALA A 197 -5.40 4.96 2.13
C ALA A 197 -4.26 5.90 1.72
N ALA A 198 -3.03 5.39 1.60
CA ALA A 198 -1.90 6.18 1.13
C ALA A 198 -2.13 6.74 -0.28
N HIS A 199 -2.68 5.95 -1.20
CA HIS A 199 -3.05 6.42 -2.53
C HIS A 199 -4.10 7.55 -2.47
N ALA A 200 -5.15 7.39 -1.64
CA ALA A 200 -6.20 8.39 -1.47
C ALA A 200 -5.69 9.75 -0.95
N PHE A 201 -4.56 9.75 -0.24
CA PHE A 201 -3.93 10.94 0.34
C PHE A 201 -2.72 11.48 -0.43
N ARG A 202 -2.38 10.91 -1.59
CA ARG A 202 -1.25 11.37 -2.43
C ARG A 202 -1.26 12.87 -2.73
N THR A 203 -2.43 13.48 -2.87
CA THR A 203 -2.58 14.90 -3.20
C THR A 203 -2.61 15.83 -1.98
N SER A 204 -2.52 15.29 -0.76
CA SER A 204 -2.54 16.07 0.47
C SER A 204 -1.17 16.68 0.79
N VAL A 205 -1.17 17.79 1.52
CA VAL A 205 0.05 18.36 2.12
C VAL A 205 0.64 17.33 3.11
N GLY A 206 1.94 17.04 3.00
CA GLY A 206 2.62 16.06 3.87
C GLY A 206 2.49 14.59 3.43
N TRP A 207 1.96 14.30 2.24
CA TRP A 207 1.70 12.93 1.77
C TRP A 207 2.90 11.98 1.85
N ARG A 208 4.14 12.48 1.67
CA ARG A 208 5.37 11.67 1.76
C ARG A 208 5.56 11.07 3.16
N TYR A 209 5.30 11.86 4.20
CA TYR A 209 5.41 11.39 5.59
C TYR A 209 4.36 10.32 5.90
N GLU A 210 3.13 10.52 5.44
CA GLU A 210 2.05 9.55 5.64
C GLU A 210 2.25 8.27 4.79
N LEU A 211 2.95 8.37 3.65
CA LEU A 211 3.31 7.21 2.82
C LEU A 211 4.25 6.25 3.56
N ASP A 212 5.37 6.77 4.07
CA ASP A 212 6.37 5.97 4.79
C ASP A 212 5.79 5.32 6.05
N ARG A 213 4.85 6.02 6.69
CA ARG A 213 4.15 5.56 7.89
C ARG A 213 3.13 4.45 7.61
N LEU A 214 2.45 4.49 6.47
CA LEU A 214 1.43 3.50 6.10
C LEU A 214 2.02 2.28 5.37
N LEU A 215 3.23 2.40 4.82
CA LEU A 215 3.80 1.37 3.97
C LEU A 215 5.16 0.90 4.49
N PRO A 216 5.19 -0.06 5.44
CA PRO A 216 6.44 -0.48 6.06
C PRO A 216 7.36 -1.19 5.05
N ALA A 217 8.66 -0.92 5.16
CA ALA A 217 9.69 -1.33 4.19
C ALA A 217 9.81 -2.86 3.96
N ARG A 218 9.35 -3.70 4.89
CA ARG A 218 9.39 -5.17 4.79
C ARG A 218 8.02 -5.81 4.56
N ARG A 219 7.00 -5.03 4.20
CA ARG A 219 5.62 -5.53 4.07
C ARG A 219 5.50 -6.71 3.09
N GLU A 220 6.25 -6.68 1.97
CA GLU A 220 6.20 -7.73 0.95
C GLU A 220 6.83 -9.03 1.47
N GLU A 221 7.98 -8.95 2.16
CA GLU A 221 8.63 -10.12 2.78
C GLU A 221 7.70 -10.79 3.81
N LEU A 222 7.03 -9.97 4.63
CA LEU A 222 6.08 -10.49 5.61
C LEU A 222 4.84 -11.11 4.96
N CYS A 223 4.33 -10.50 3.90
CA CYS A 223 3.21 -11.07 3.15
C CYS A 223 3.61 -12.36 2.41
N ASP A 224 4.86 -12.49 1.96
CA ASP A 224 5.38 -13.73 1.40
C ASP A 224 5.34 -14.85 2.44
N LEU A 225 5.89 -14.60 3.63
CA LEU A 225 5.89 -15.57 4.72
C LEU A 225 4.46 -15.99 5.11
N ASN A 226 3.53 -15.03 5.22
CA ASN A 226 2.13 -15.33 5.54
C ASN A 226 1.42 -16.11 4.42
N ALA A 227 1.77 -15.85 3.15
CA ALA A 227 1.27 -16.64 2.02
C ALA A 227 1.72 -18.11 2.09
N LEU A 228 2.93 -18.35 2.60
CA LEU A 228 3.44 -19.70 2.83
C LEU A 228 2.69 -20.42 3.94
N GLU A 229 2.14 -19.72 4.93
CA GLU A 229 1.30 -20.36 5.94
C GLU A 229 -0.03 -20.88 5.35
N PHE A 230 -0.56 -20.16 4.36
CA PHE A 230 -1.79 -20.57 3.65
C PHE A 230 -1.54 -21.73 2.69
N THR A 231 -0.49 -21.63 1.87
CA THR A 231 -0.21 -22.60 0.79
C THR A 231 0.66 -23.77 1.23
N ARG A 232 1.49 -23.57 2.25
CA ARG A 232 2.51 -24.52 2.74
C ARG A 232 3.47 -24.99 1.65
N TYR A 233 3.71 -24.15 0.64
CA TYR A 233 4.48 -24.54 -0.54
C TYR A 233 5.38 -23.42 -1.09
N PRO A 234 6.58 -23.21 -0.49
CA PRO A 234 7.54 -22.19 -0.92
C PRO A 234 7.95 -22.22 -2.40
N PRO A 235 8.20 -23.40 -3.02
CA PRO A 235 8.58 -23.45 -4.44
C PRO A 235 7.55 -22.81 -5.36
N GLY A 236 6.27 -22.78 -4.95
CA GLY A 236 5.22 -22.19 -5.78
C GLY A 236 5.27 -20.67 -5.83
N LEU A 237 5.57 -20.02 -4.69
CA LEU A 237 5.76 -18.58 -4.65
C LEU A 237 7.05 -18.16 -5.35
N ILE A 238 8.13 -18.93 -5.19
CA ILE A 238 9.39 -18.73 -5.92
C ILE A 238 9.13 -18.75 -7.43
N SER A 239 8.47 -19.81 -7.93
CA SER A 239 8.21 -19.95 -9.36
C SER A 239 7.24 -18.90 -9.90
N ALA A 240 6.31 -18.42 -9.07
CA ALA A 240 5.44 -17.31 -9.42
C ALA A 240 6.20 -15.97 -9.54
N LEU A 241 7.14 -15.72 -8.64
CA LEU A 241 7.99 -14.53 -8.67
C LEU A 241 8.96 -14.52 -9.85
N GLU A 242 9.53 -15.69 -10.18
CA GLU A 242 10.33 -15.87 -11.39
C GLU A 242 9.51 -15.54 -12.64
N LEU A 243 8.28 -16.05 -12.74
CA LEU A 243 7.37 -15.74 -13.86
C LEU A 243 7.11 -14.23 -13.98
N ILE A 244 6.84 -13.54 -12.88
CA ILE A 244 6.62 -12.09 -12.85
C ILE A 244 7.88 -11.33 -13.27
N ALA A 245 9.06 -11.76 -12.82
CA ALA A 245 10.32 -11.16 -13.22
C ALA A 245 10.61 -11.35 -14.71
N GLU A 246 10.36 -12.54 -15.25
CA GLU A 246 10.57 -12.89 -16.67
C GLU A 246 9.66 -12.11 -17.61
N MET A 247 8.38 -11.98 -17.26
CA MET A 247 7.41 -11.23 -18.07
C MET A 247 7.53 -9.70 -17.90
N GLY A 248 8.33 -9.26 -16.93
CA GLY A 248 8.43 -7.88 -16.48
C GLY A 248 7.22 -7.47 -15.63
N PRO A 249 7.41 -6.70 -14.54
CA PRO A 249 6.28 -6.23 -13.76
C PRO A 249 5.38 -5.34 -14.62
N ALA A 250 4.07 -5.55 -14.53
CA ALA A 250 3.08 -4.62 -15.09
C ALA A 250 3.36 -3.20 -14.57
N GLY A 251 3.24 -2.19 -15.43
CA GLY A 251 3.40 -0.79 -15.05
C GLY A 251 4.72 -0.10 -15.42
N SER A 252 5.56 -0.62 -16.34
CA SER A 252 6.64 0.21 -16.91
C SER A 252 6.11 1.45 -17.65
N ASP A 253 4.84 1.41 -18.08
CA ASP A 253 4.10 2.54 -18.65
C ASP A 253 2.97 3.03 -17.72
N GLY A 254 2.90 2.52 -16.48
CA GLY A 254 1.81 2.75 -15.53
C GLY A 254 1.98 4.01 -14.67
N ASP A 255 0.89 4.48 -14.04
CA ASP A 255 0.92 5.65 -13.16
C ASP A 255 1.79 5.35 -11.90
N PRO A 256 2.89 6.09 -11.67
CA PRO A 256 3.74 5.92 -10.48
C PRO A 256 2.96 6.04 -9.17
N ALA A 257 1.78 6.67 -9.21
CA ALA A 257 0.86 6.82 -8.08
C ALA A 257 0.29 5.52 -7.51
N VAL A 258 0.32 4.44 -8.28
CA VAL A 258 -0.24 3.14 -7.89
C VAL A 258 0.82 2.05 -7.88
N SER A 259 2.10 2.39 -8.10
CA SER A 259 3.18 1.41 -8.14
C SER A 259 3.19 0.56 -6.86
N HIS A 260 2.97 1.20 -5.71
CA HIS A 260 2.96 0.58 -4.39
C HIS A 260 1.75 -0.34 -4.12
N LEU A 261 0.75 -0.40 -5.00
CA LEU A 261 -0.36 -1.35 -4.90
C LEU A 261 -0.03 -2.68 -5.58
N TRP A 262 0.87 -2.67 -6.56
CA TRP A 262 1.27 -3.85 -7.29
C TRP A 262 2.19 -4.76 -6.47
N MET A 263 2.11 -6.06 -6.71
CA MET A 263 3.00 -7.07 -6.13
C MET A 263 4.46 -6.85 -6.54
N ALA A 264 4.68 -6.36 -7.76
CA ALA A 264 5.98 -5.94 -8.26
C ALA A 264 5.85 -4.64 -9.05
N ALA A 265 6.84 -3.77 -8.95
CA ALA A 265 6.92 -2.53 -9.71
C ALA A 265 8.27 -2.41 -10.42
N PRO A 266 8.36 -1.65 -11.52
CA PRO A 266 9.63 -1.33 -12.17
C PRO A 266 10.64 -0.70 -11.21
N ASP A 267 11.92 -1.00 -11.40
CA ASP A 267 13.01 -0.55 -10.52
C ASP A 267 13.07 0.98 -10.38
N GLU A 268 12.74 1.72 -11.44
CA GLU A 268 12.69 3.19 -11.44
C GLU A 268 11.70 3.77 -10.41
N PHE A 269 10.63 3.03 -10.08
CA PHE A 269 9.64 3.42 -9.09
C PHE A 269 9.96 2.90 -7.68
N GLN A 270 10.85 1.90 -7.56
CA GLN A 270 11.31 1.39 -6.27
C GLN A 270 12.27 2.36 -5.58
N VAL A 271 13.01 3.19 -6.33
CA VAL A 271 13.97 4.17 -5.77
C VAL A 271 13.27 5.36 -5.09
N ASN A 272 12.05 5.69 -5.51
CA ASN A 272 11.26 6.80 -4.94
C ASN A 272 10.18 6.35 -3.95
N ASN A 273 9.80 5.08 -3.96
CA ASN A 273 8.83 4.47 -3.03
C ASN A 273 9.55 3.41 -2.19
N ALA A 274 10.07 3.80 -1.02
CA ALA A 274 10.82 2.96 -0.07
C ALA A 274 10.07 1.71 0.46
N ALA A 275 8.86 1.46 -0.05
CA ALA A 275 7.93 0.45 0.42
C ALA A 275 7.92 -0.86 -0.39
N GLN A 276 8.58 -0.90 -1.56
CA GLN A 276 8.64 -2.12 -2.37
C GLN A 276 10.04 -2.72 -2.37
N VAL A 277 10.12 -3.97 -1.92
CA VAL A 277 11.31 -4.80 -1.95
C VAL A 277 11.45 -5.42 -3.33
N THR A 278 12.66 -5.42 -3.90
CA THR A 278 12.95 -6.04 -5.20
C THR A 278 12.55 -7.52 -5.21
N ILE A 279 12.11 -8.03 -6.37
CA ILE A 279 11.83 -9.47 -6.53
C ILE A 279 13.07 -10.30 -6.19
N ALA A 280 14.26 -9.85 -6.59
CA ALA A 280 15.53 -10.53 -6.30
C ALA A 280 15.75 -10.75 -4.79
N ARG A 281 15.45 -9.75 -3.96
CA ARG A 281 15.59 -9.87 -2.50
C ARG A 281 14.57 -10.81 -1.89
N ARG A 282 13.33 -10.81 -2.40
CA ARG A 282 12.27 -11.73 -1.97
C ARG A 282 12.62 -13.17 -2.34
N LEU A 283 13.15 -13.40 -3.55
CA LEU A 283 13.66 -14.71 -3.97
C LEU A 283 14.81 -15.19 -3.10
N ALA A 284 15.75 -14.31 -2.73
CA ALA A 284 16.85 -14.67 -1.83
C ALA A 284 16.32 -15.16 -0.47
N LEU A 285 15.36 -14.44 0.13
CA LEU A 285 14.70 -14.84 1.37
C LEU A 285 14.02 -16.21 1.25
N LEU A 286 13.22 -16.43 0.20
CA LEU A 286 12.44 -17.65 0.04
C LEU A 286 13.30 -18.89 -0.22
N ASN A 287 14.46 -18.74 -0.85
CA ASN A 287 15.41 -19.83 -1.07
C ASN A 287 16.17 -20.26 0.20
N GLU A 288 16.09 -19.48 1.28
CA GLU A 288 16.70 -19.83 2.58
C GLU A 288 15.77 -20.67 3.49
N LEU A 289 14.49 -20.81 3.13
CA LEU A 289 13.46 -21.54 3.88
C LEU A 289 13.42 -23.04 3.52
#